data_AF-A0A1H2MVG6-F1
#
_entry.id   AF-A0A1H2MVG6-F1
#
_cell.length_a   1.000
_cell.length_b   1.000
_cell.length_c   1.000
_cell.angle_alpha   90.00
_cell.angle_beta   90.00
_cell.angle_gamma   90.00
#
_symmetry.space_group_name_H-M   'P 1'
#
loop_
_entity.id
_entity.type
_entity.pdbx_description
1 polymer ?
#
loop_
_entity_poly.entity_id
_entity_poly.type
_entity_poly.pdbx_seq_one_letter_code
_entity_poly.pdbx_strand_id
1 'polypeptide(L)'
;MDRVIVSGCVLLVIFGVTLGVSINFQSGASETVKSILDTTAAIATIIAAGVAVYALTLWKSEFRHGKKFEALARLKAAVDSLGVAPRFMRYSMMHGVHSARRRAPESLFLNEALKGAREAWNLAESECLAAIDECEFFIDDSKFRELVILQIELYGLVVGFKDEMLDLMFREEEIDEASIRQQYAIAEKECSFRIEYLHDLVKSLRAGFRK
;
A
#
# COMPACT_ATOMS: atom_id res chain seq x y z
N MET A 1 3.63 -6.49 24.27
CA MET A 1 5.09 -6.58 24.09
C MET A 1 5.83 -7.02 25.36
N ASP A 2 5.20 -7.13 26.53
CA ASP A 2 5.96 -7.34 27.78
C ASP A 2 6.13 -8.79 28.25
N ARG A 3 5.27 -9.74 27.85
CA ARG A 3 5.31 -11.08 28.46
C ARG A 3 6.58 -11.88 28.17
N VAL A 4 7.20 -11.68 27.01
CA VAL A 4 8.39 -12.44 26.59
C VAL A 4 9.64 -11.88 27.26
N ILE A 5 9.77 -10.55 27.31
CA ILE A 5 10.86 -9.87 28.02
C ILE A 5 10.76 -10.16 29.52
N VAL A 6 9.55 -10.04 30.10
CA VAL A 6 9.30 -10.37 31.50
C VAL A 6 9.57 -11.85 31.79
N SER A 7 9.15 -12.77 30.92
CA SER A 7 9.45 -14.21 31.07
C SER A 7 10.95 -14.49 31.02
N GLY A 8 11.68 -13.86 30.08
CA GLY A 8 13.14 -13.95 30.00
C GLY A 8 13.85 -13.40 31.24
N CYS A 9 13.40 -12.26 31.76
CA CYS A 9 13.92 -11.68 33.00
C CYS A 9 13.64 -12.58 34.21
N VAL A 10 12.43 -13.15 34.32
CA VAL A 10 12.06 -14.07 35.41
C VAL A 10 12.89 -15.35 35.38
N LEU A 11 13.13 -15.93 34.20
CA LEU A 11 13.98 -17.11 34.03
C LEU A 11 15.44 -16.84 34.45
N LEU A 12 15.99 -15.68 34.08
CA LEU A 12 17.34 -15.28 34.49
C LEU A 12 17.45 -15.11 36.01
N VAL A 13 16.43 -14.54 36.66
CA VAL A 13 16.39 -14.38 38.12
C VAL A 13 16.31 -15.74 38.81
N ILE A 14 15.42 -16.64 38.36
CA ILE A 14 15.30 -17.98 38.94
C ILE A 14 16.63 -18.74 38.81
N PHE A 15 17.29 -18.65 37.65
CA PHE A 15 18.57 -19.30 37.40
C PHE A 15 19.71 -18.73 38.26
N GLY A 16 19.75 -17.40 38.45
CA GLY A 16 20.71 -16.75 39.34
C GLY A 16 20.52 -17.15 40.81
N VAL A 17 19.27 -17.28 41.26
CA VAL A 17 18.94 -17.70 42.63
C VAL A 17 19.29 -19.17 42.87
N THR A 18 18.97 -20.08 41.95
CA THR A 18 19.28 -21.51 42.11
C THR A 18 20.79 -21.79 42.10
N LEU A 19 21.56 -21.08 41.27
CA LEU A 19 23.02 -21.17 41.26
C LEU A 19 23.63 -20.58 42.53
N GLY A 20 23.18 -19.40 42.96
CA GLY A 20 23.67 -18.74 44.17
C GLY A 20 23.41 -19.54 45.44
N VAL A 21 22.25 -20.19 45.53
CA VAL A 21 21.92 -21.08 46.66
C VAL A 21 22.77 -22.37 46.61
N SER A 22 22.99 -22.96 45.44
CA SER A 22 23.76 -24.22 45.33
C SER A 22 25.24 -24.06 45.70
N ILE A 23 25.84 -22.90 45.42
CA ILE A 23 27.25 -22.62 45.75
C ILE A 23 27.46 -22.50 47.28
N ASN A 24 26.45 -22.04 48.01
CA ASN A 24 26.55 -21.83 49.46
C ASN A 24 26.41 -23.12 50.29
N PHE A 25 25.99 -24.24 49.67
CA PHE A 25 25.67 -25.49 50.38
C PHE A 25 26.79 -26.56 50.37
N GLN A 26 27.90 -26.41 49.62
CA GLN A 26 28.89 -27.49 49.49
C GLN A 26 30.35 -27.02 49.49
N SER A 27 30.92 -26.88 50.68
CA SER A 27 32.36 -26.66 50.91
C SER A 27 33.21 -27.95 50.75
N GLY A 28 32.92 -28.81 49.77
CA GLY A 28 33.66 -30.09 49.63
C GLY A 28 33.49 -30.91 48.34
N ALA A 29 32.76 -30.46 47.32
CA ALA A 29 32.40 -31.26 46.14
C ALA A 29 32.90 -30.67 44.81
N SER A 30 34.21 -30.38 44.71
CA SER A 30 34.83 -29.69 43.56
C SER A 30 34.49 -30.28 42.18
N GLU A 31 34.51 -31.61 42.03
CA GLU A 31 34.27 -32.25 40.72
C GLU A 31 32.77 -32.39 40.39
N THR A 32 31.93 -32.70 41.38
CA THR A 32 30.48 -32.81 41.20
C THR A 32 29.86 -31.45 40.90
N VAL A 33 30.32 -30.39 41.57
CA VAL A 33 29.87 -29.02 41.33
C VAL A 33 30.25 -28.55 39.92
N LYS A 34 31.44 -28.91 39.43
CA LYS A 34 31.86 -28.61 38.06
C LYS A 34 30.97 -29.29 37.01
N SER A 35 30.65 -30.57 37.20
CA SER A 35 29.75 -31.31 36.30
C SER A 35 28.31 -30.75 36.30
N ILE A 36 27.81 -30.34 37.47
CA ILE A 36 26.49 -29.69 37.59
C ILE A 36 26.50 -28.30 36.94
N LEU A 37 27.58 -27.53 37.10
CA LEU A 37 27.75 -26.24 36.44
C LEU A 37 27.82 -26.39 34.91
N ASP A 38 28.54 -27.37 34.39
CA ASP A 38 28.65 -27.60 32.95
C ASP A 38 27.30 -28.04 32.34
N THR A 39 26.56 -28.91 33.04
CA THR A 39 25.22 -29.34 32.60
C THR A 39 24.19 -28.21 32.71
N THR A 40 24.21 -27.41 33.76
CA THR A 40 23.33 -26.24 33.89
C THR A 40 23.68 -25.13 32.89
N ALA A 41 24.97 -24.90 32.61
CA ALA A 41 25.40 -23.98 31.57
C ALA A 41 24.96 -24.44 30.17
N ALA A 42 25.04 -25.74 29.89
CA ALA A 42 24.53 -26.31 28.64
C ALA A 42 23.00 -26.13 28.52
N ILE A 43 22.24 -26.41 29.58
CA ILE A 43 20.78 -26.20 29.61
C ILE A 43 20.43 -24.72 29.45
N ALA A 44 21.14 -23.82 30.14
CA ALA A 44 20.94 -22.38 30.01
C ALA A 44 21.23 -21.88 28.59
N THR A 45 22.27 -22.41 27.94
CA THR A 45 22.60 -22.08 26.55
C THR A 45 21.53 -22.56 25.58
N ILE A 46 20.98 -23.76 25.79
CA ILE A 46 19.87 -24.29 24.97
C ILE A 46 18.61 -23.43 25.15
N ILE A 47 18.28 -23.02 26.38
CA ILE A 47 17.15 -22.14 26.66
C ILE A 47 17.38 -20.77 26.00
N ALA A 48 18.57 -20.19 26.14
CA ALA A 48 18.91 -18.91 25.53
C ALA A 48 18.80 -18.97 24.00
N ALA A 49 19.27 -20.07 23.38
CA ALA A 49 19.11 -20.30 21.94
C ALA A 49 17.63 -20.42 21.54
N GLY A 50 16.82 -21.14 22.33
CA GLY A 50 15.37 -21.23 22.11
C GLY A 50 14.66 -19.89 22.20
N VAL A 51 15.00 -19.07 23.20
CA VAL A 51 14.47 -17.70 23.35
C VAL A 51 14.92 -16.81 22.20
N ALA A 52 16.18 -16.91 21.75
CA ALA A 52 16.69 -16.15 20.62
C ALA A 52 15.95 -16.49 19.32
N VAL A 53 15.75 -17.79 19.03
CA VAL A 53 14.98 -18.25 17.86
C VAL A 53 13.54 -17.75 17.94
N TYR A 54 12.91 -17.81 19.12
CA TYR A 54 11.55 -17.32 19.31
C TYR A 54 11.43 -15.80 19.16
N ALA A 55 12.40 -15.04 19.67
CA ALA A 55 12.46 -13.59 19.48
C ALA A 55 12.64 -13.25 17.99
N LEU A 56 13.50 -13.98 17.27
CA LEU A 56 13.72 -13.84 15.83
C LEU A 56 12.44 -14.12 15.02
N THR A 57 11.67 -15.16 15.37
CA THR A 57 10.41 -15.47 14.67
C THR A 57 9.34 -14.43 14.93
N LEU A 58 9.22 -13.94 16.18
CA LEU A 58 8.32 -12.82 16.51
C LEU A 58 8.70 -11.56 15.75
N TRP A 59 9.98 -11.18 15.76
CA TRP A 59 10.47 -10.02 15.01
C TRP A 59 10.17 -10.15 13.53
N LYS A 60 10.41 -11.31 12.92
CA LYS A 60 10.10 -11.55 11.50
C LYS A 60 8.60 -11.35 11.22
N SER A 61 7.73 -11.79 12.12
CA SER A 61 6.28 -11.57 12.02
C SER A 61 5.94 -10.07 12.10
N GLU A 62 6.43 -9.37 13.12
CA GLU A 62 6.19 -7.94 13.32
C GLU A 62 6.70 -7.10 12.12
N PHE A 63 7.90 -7.38 11.61
CA PHE A 63 8.43 -6.70 10.41
C PHE A 63 7.56 -6.94 9.18
N ARG A 64 7.04 -8.16 9.00
CA ARG A 64 6.12 -8.46 7.89
C ARG A 64 4.80 -7.70 8.04
N HIS A 65 4.25 -7.62 9.25
CA HIS A 65 3.05 -6.85 9.53
C HIS A 65 3.27 -5.35 9.30
N GLY A 66 4.41 -4.81 9.72
CA GLY A 66 4.78 -3.41 9.48
C GLY A 66 4.86 -3.08 7.98
N LYS A 67 5.60 -3.88 7.20
CA LYS A 67 5.70 -3.69 5.75
C LYS A 67 4.35 -3.81 5.03
N LYS A 68 3.53 -4.79 5.42
CA LYS A 68 2.16 -4.94 4.87
C LYS A 68 1.29 -3.72 5.17
N PHE A 69 1.36 -3.19 6.39
CA PHE A 69 0.59 -2.01 6.77
C PHE A 69 1.04 -0.76 6.00
N GLU A 70 2.34 -0.57 5.84
CA GLU A 70 2.94 0.52 5.06
C GLU A 70 2.51 0.46 3.59
N ALA A 71 2.61 -0.72 2.96
CA ALA A 71 2.17 -0.93 1.58
C ALA A 71 0.68 -0.61 1.40
N LEU A 72 -0.19 -1.09 2.30
CA LEU A 72 -1.64 -0.80 2.24
C LEU A 72 -1.96 0.68 2.55
N ALA A 73 -1.16 1.35 3.37
CA ALA A 73 -1.31 2.78 3.64
C ALA A 73 -0.93 3.59 2.40
N ARG A 74 0.16 3.23 1.72
CA ARG A 74 0.59 3.84 0.47
C ARG A 74 -0.43 3.61 -0.64
N LEU A 75 -0.95 2.39 -0.77
CA LEU A 75 -2.02 2.07 -1.73
C LEU A 75 -3.25 2.94 -1.51
N LYS A 76 -3.66 3.15 -0.25
CA LYS A 76 -4.76 4.08 0.04
C LYS A 76 -4.46 5.49 -0.45
N ALA A 77 -3.30 6.04 -0.09
CA ALA A 77 -2.93 7.40 -0.48
C ALA A 77 -2.87 7.55 -2.02
N ALA A 78 -2.37 6.53 -2.72
CA ALA A 78 -2.32 6.51 -4.16
C ALA A 78 -3.72 6.45 -4.78
N VAL A 79 -4.64 5.65 -4.24
CA VAL A 79 -6.04 5.65 -4.70
C VAL A 79 -6.73 6.99 -4.40
N ASP A 80 -6.48 7.61 -3.24
CA ASP A 80 -6.96 8.97 -2.93
C ASP A 80 -6.48 10.00 -3.98
N SER A 81 -5.27 9.83 -4.52
CA SER A 81 -4.73 10.70 -5.57
C SER A 81 -5.41 10.55 -6.94
N LEU A 82 -6.03 9.39 -7.23
CA LEU A 82 -6.76 9.15 -8.49
C LEU A 82 -8.00 10.05 -8.64
N GLY A 83 -8.46 10.70 -7.57
CA GLY A 83 -9.53 11.70 -7.60
C GLY A 83 -9.26 12.89 -8.54
N VAL A 84 -8.04 13.04 -9.08
CA VAL A 84 -7.72 14.03 -10.12
C VAL A 84 -8.23 13.65 -11.52
N ALA A 85 -8.63 12.40 -11.76
CA ALA A 85 -9.00 11.90 -13.09
C ALA A 85 -10.18 12.66 -13.74
N PRO A 86 -11.31 12.91 -13.04
CA PRO A 86 -12.42 13.68 -13.62
C PRO A 86 -11.99 15.08 -14.05
N ARG A 87 -11.10 15.72 -13.27
CA ARG A 87 -10.57 17.05 -13.58
C ARG A 87 -9.74 17.01 -14.87
N PHE A 88 -8.90 15.99 -15.05
CA PHE A 88 -8.15 15.80 -16.29
C PHE A 88 -9.06 15.56 -17.51
N MET A 89 -10.07 14.71 -17.37
CA MET A 89 -11.07 14.49 -18.42
C MET A 89 -11.80 15.80 -18.79
N ARG A 90 -12.17 16.60 -17.78
CA ARG A 90 -12.84 17.89 -18.00
C ARG A 90 -11.99 18.87 -18.79
N TYR A 91 -10.71 19.03 -18.45
CA TYR A 91 -9.81 19.89 -19.21
C TYR A 91 -9.57 19.38 -20.62
N SER A 92 -9.51 18.05 -20.80
CA SER A 92 -9.39 17.44 -22.13
C SER A 92 -10.61 17.76 -23.00
N MET A 93 -11.81 17.66 -22.44
CA MET A 93 -13.05 18.06 -23.12
C MET A 93 -13.04 19.55 -23.48
N MET A 94 -12.76 20.42 -22.51
CA MET A 94 -12.76 21.87 -22.76
C MET A 94 -11.72 22.25 -23.82
N HIS A 95 -10.56 21.59 -23.83
CA HIS A 95 -9.54 21.76 -24.85
C HIS A 95 -10.02 21.28 -26.23
N GLY A 96 -10.51 20.04 -26.35
CA GLY A 96 -11.04 19.53 -27.62
C GLY A 96 -12.13 20.41 -28.24
N VAL A 97 -13.12 20.82 -27.42
CA VAL A 97 -14.20 21.72 -27.85
C VAL A 97 -13.68 23.10 -28.25
N HIS A 98 -12.76 23.68 -27.47
CA HIS A 98 -12.20 24.98 -27.78
C HIS A 98 -11.34 24.95 -29.04
N SER A 99 -10.48 23.95 -29.20
CA SER A 99 -9.61 23.81 -30.37
C SER A 99 -10.40 23.61 -31.66
N ALA A 100 -11.54 22.92 -31.59
CA ALA A 100 -12.34 22.65 -32.76
C ALA A 100 -13.30 23.79 -33.16
N ARG A 101 -13.55 24.75 -32.26
CA ARG A 101 -14.12 26.06 -32.65
C ARG A 101 -13.08 26.83 -33.46
N ARG A 102 -13.12 26.67 -34.80
CA ARG A 102 -12.20 27.14 -35.87
C ARG A 102 -11.71 28.62 -35.86
N ARG A 103 -11.89 29.42 -34.79
CA ARG A 103 -11.47 30.83 -34.68
C ARG A 103 -11.10 31.31 -33.27
N ALA A 104 -11.04 30.44 -32.26
CA ALA A 104 -10.66 30.89 -30.93
C ALA A 104 -9.11 30.84 -30.80
N PRO A 105 -8.43 31.96 -30.50
CA PRO A 105 -6.99 31.91 -30.22
C PRO A 105 -6.76 30.92 -29.08
N GLU A 106 -5.76 30.04 -29.22
CA GLU A 106 -5.41 29.07 -28.17
C GLU A 106 -5.32 29.80 -26.83
N SER A 107 -6.20 29.43 -25.90
CA SER A 107 -6.16 29.97 -24.55
C SER A 107 -4.94 29.37 -23.87
N LEU A 108 -3.87 30.16 -23.72
CA LEU A 108 -2.66 29.80 -22.96
C LEU A 108 -3.03 29.19 -21.60
N PHE A 109 -4.03 29.78 -20.93
CA PHE A 109 -4.57 29.27 -19.67
C PHE A 109 -5.10 27.84 -19.78
N LEU A 110 -5.84 27.50 -20.83
CA LEU A 110 -6.43 26.18 -21.01
C LEU A 110 -5.34 25.13 -21.30
N ASN A 111 -4.33 25.50 -22.08
CA ASN A 111 -3.17 24.65 -22.37
C ASN A 111 -2.35 24.36 -21.11
N GLU A 112 -2.08 25.40 -20.30
CA GLU A 112 -1.39 25.25 -19.02
C GLU A 112 -2.21 24.40 -18.04
N ALA A 113 -3.52 24.64 -17.94
CA ALA A 113 -4.40 23.87 -17.07
C ALA A 113 -4.50 22.39 -17.47
N LEU A 114 -4.60 22.10 -18.78
CA LEU A 114 -4.59 20.74 -19.30
C LEU A 114 -3.24 20.06 -19.03
N LYS A 115 -2.12 20.77 -19.26
CA LYS A 115 -0.79 20.26 -18.98
C LYS A 115 -0.63 19.89 -17.50
N GLY A 116 -0.98 20.79 -16.60
CA GLY A 116 -0.91 20.53 -15.15
C GLY A 116 -1.84 19.38 -14.72
N ALA A 117 -3.05 19.29 -15.28
CA ALA A 117 -3.96 18.19 -14.99
C ALA A 117 -3.44 16.84 -15.52
N ARG A 118 -2.79 16.84 -16.69
CA ARG A 118 -2.15 15.65 -17.27
C ARG A 118 -0.97 15.18 -16.42
N GLU A 119 -0.10 16.09 -15.99
CA GLU A 119 1.03 15.77 -15.12
C GLU A 119 0.55 15.18 -13.79
N ALA A 120 -0.48 15.77 -13.18
CA ALA A 120 -1.08 15.26 -11.96
C ALA A 120 -1.71 13.86 -12.15
N TRP A 121 -2.42 13.64 -13.26
CA TRP A 121 -2.98 12.33 -13.58
C TRP A 121 -1.90 11.27 -13.78
N ASN A 122 -0.87 11.56 -14.56
CA ASN A 122 0.22 10.62 -14.83
C ASN A 122 0.98 10.26 -13.54
N LEU A 123 1.19 11.24 -12.64
CA LEU A 123 1.80 10.99 -11.34
C LEU A 123 0.92 10.09 -10.48
N ALA A 124 -0.37 10.42 -10.34
CA ALA A 124 -1.32 9.62 -9.56
C ALA A 124 -1.44 8.18 -10.07
N GLU A 125 -1.46 8.01 -11.40
CA GLU A 125 -1.54 6.72 -12.05
C GLU A 125 -0.28 5.88 -11.82
N SER A 126 0.90 6.47 -12.03
CA SER A 126 2.19 5.81 -11.77
C SER A 126 2.36 5.44 -10.29
N GLU A 127 1.98 6.32 -9.37
CA GLU A 127 2.02 6.06 -7.92
C GLU A 127 1.06 4.94 -7.53
N CYS A 128 -0.14 4.89 -8.14
CA CYS A 128 -1.11 3.83 -7.89
C CYS A 128 -0.60 2.47 -8.38
N LEU A 129 -0.06 2.40 -9.60
CA LEU A 129 0.54 1.17 -10.13
C LEU A 129 1.68 0.66 -9.23
N ALA A 130 2.61 1.53 -8.86
CA ALA A 130 3.71 1.17 -7.98
C ALA A 130 3.22 0.69 -6.60
N ALA A 131 2.17 1.32 -6.06
CA ALA A 131 1.59 0.90 -4.79
C ALA A 131 0.81 -0.43 -4.89
N ILE A 132 0.20 -0.73 -6.04
CA ILE A 132 -0.42 -2.03 -6.31
C ILE A 132 0.66 -3.12 -6.36
N ASP A 133 1.75 -2.90 -7.09
CA ASP A 133 2.87 -3.86 -7.20
C ASP A 133 3.49 -4.16 -5.83
N GLU A 134 3.70 -3.14 -4.99
CA GLU A 134 4.18 -3.32 -3.62
C GLU A 134 3.25 -4.20 -2.76
N CYS A 135 1.97 -4.27 -3.11
CA CYS A 135 0.98 -5.06 -2.38
C CYS A 135 0.86 -6.52 -2.85
N GLU A 136 1.48 -6.90 -3.98
CA GLU A 136 1.38 -8.24 -4.59
C GLU A 136 1.67 -9.36 -3.57
N PHE A 137 2.74 -9.21 -2.78
CA PHE A 137 3.17 -10.23 -1.82
C PHE A 137 2.34 -10.28 -0.53
N PHE A 138 1.39 -9.36 -0.34
CA PHE A 138 0.68 -9.17 0.93
C PHE A 138 -0.83 -9.39 0.84
N ILE A 139 -1.39 -9.38 -0.36
CA ILE A 139 -2.82 -9.48 -0.65
C ILE A 139 -3.11 -10.84 -1.30
N ASP A 140 -4.33 -11.36 -1.10
CA ASP A 140 -4.79 -12.56 -1.79
C ASP A 140 -4.84 -12.35 -3.31
N ASP A 141 -4.39 -13.33 -4.10
CA ASP A 141 -4.32 -13.26 -5.57
C ASP A 141 -5.63 -12.79 -6.24
N SER A 142 -6.78 -13.20 -5.69
CA SER A 142 -8.09 -12.80 -6.21
C SER A 142 -8.35 -11.31 -6.05
N LYS A 143 -7.97 -10.75 -4.90
CA LYS A 143 -8.13 -9.32 -4.58
C LYS A 143 -7.08 -8.47 -5.29
N PHE A 144 -5.87 -8.98 -5.43
CA PHE A 144 -4.82 -8.35 -6.23
C PHE A 144 -5.26 -8.24 -7.70
N ARG A 145 -5.78 -9.32 -8.28
CA ARG A 145 -6.33 -9.31 -9.64
C ARG A 145 -7.48 -8.31 -9.80
N GLU A 146 -8.38 -8.22 -8.82
CA GLU A 146 -9.48 -7.26 -8.81
C GLU A 146 -8.96 -5.80 -8.82
N LEU A 147 -7.93 -5.49 -8.03
CA LEU A 147 -7.28 -4.17 -8.02
C LEU A 147 -6.69 -3.82 -9.40
N VAL A 148 -5.94 -4.75 -10.00
CA VAL A 148 -5.30 -4.55 -11.30
C VAL A 148 -6.34 -4.32 -12.39
N ILE A 149 -7.40 -5.13 -12.43
CA ILE A 149 -8.47 -4.97 -13.41
C ILE A 149 -9.14 -3.59 -13.28
N LEU A 150 -9.52 -3.19 -12.06
CA LEU A 150 -10.15 -1.89 -11.83
C LEU A 150 -9.24 -0.71 -12.21
N GLN A 151 -7.93 -0.82 -11.94
CA GLN A 151 -6.96 0.19 -12.36
C GLN A 151 -6.89 0.29 -13.89
N ILE A 152 -6.81 -0.85 -14.59
CA ILE A 152 -6.75 -0.88 -16.06
C ILE A 152 -8.03 -0.30 -16.67
N GLU A 153 -9.20 -0.66 -16.12
CA GLU A 153 -10.47 -0.12 -16.61
C GLU A 153 -10.59 1.39 -16.38
N LEU A 154 -10.16 1.89 -15.22
CA LEU A 154 -10.14 3.32 -14.94
C LEU A 154 -9.20 4.05 -15.91
N TYR A 155 -7.99 3.53 -16.11
CA TYR A 155 -7.04 4.08 -17.07
C TYR A 155 -7.63 4.10 -18.49
N GLY A 156 -8.19 2.97 -18.93
CA GLY A 156 -8.82 2.84 -20.25
C GLY A 156 -9.96 3.84 -20.46
N LEU A 157 -10.80 4.07 -19.44
CA LEU A 157 -11.87 5.06 -19.49
C LEU A 157 -11.31 6.49 -19.66
N VAL A 158 -10.32 6.87 -18.85
CA VAL A 158 -9.76 8.23 -18.84
C VAL A 158 -9.01 8.52 -20.13
N VAL A 159 -8.16 7.59 -20.57
CA VAL A 159 -7.36 7.75 -21.79
C VAL A 159 -8.24 7.64 -23.03
N GLY A 160 -9.18 6.70 -23.06
CA GLY A 160 -10.15 6.57 -24.14
C GLY A 160 -10.95 7.86 -24.33
N PHE A 161 -11.47 8.43 -23.25
CA PHE A 161 -12.18 9.71 -23.33
C PHE A 161 -11.27 10.85 -23.83
N LYS A 162 -10.03 10.93 -23.36
CA LYS A 162 -9.06 11.94 -23.82
C LYS A 162 -8.74 11.77 -25.32
N ASP A 163 -8.59 10.55 -25.81
CA ASP A 163 -8.32 10.29 -27.22
C ASP A 163 -9.54 10.63 -28.09
N GLU A 164 -10.76 10.32 -27.64
CA GLU A 164 -12.00 10.79 -28.29
C GLU A 164 -12.05 12.32 -28.38
N MET A 165 -11.62 13.04 -27.33
CA MET A 165 -11.57 14.50 -27.34
C MET A 165 -10.49 15.06 -28.27
N LEU A 166 -9.38 14.33 -28.50
CA LEU A 166 -8.38 14.69 -29.49
C LEU A 166 -8.90 14.48 -30.91
N ASP A 167 -9.65 13.40 -31.15
CA ASP A 167 -10.27 13.15 -32.46
C ASP A 167 -11.21 14.27 -32.89
N LEU A 168 -11.92 14.91 -31.94
CA LEU A 168 -12.74 16.09 -32.22
C LEU A 168 -11.95 17.24 -32.83
N MET A 169 -10.66 17.40 -32.50
CA MET A 169 -9.82 18.47 -33.05
C MET A 169 -9.57 18.30 -34.54
N PHE A 170 -9.69 17.07 -35.07
CA PHE A 170 -9.45 16.75 -36.47
C PHE A 170 -10.72 16.67 -37.31
N ARG A 171 -11.91 16.77 -36.69
CA ARG A 171 -13.18 16.75 -37.42
C ARG A 171 -13.45 18.11 -38.07
N GLU A 172 -13.86 18.09 -39.33
CA GLU A 172 -14.21 19.30 -40.08
C GLU A 172 -15.68 19.73 -39.91
N GLU A 173 -16.50 18.86 -39.32
CA GLU A 173 -17.95 19.03 -39.14
C GLU A 173 -18.30 19.94 -37.94
N GLU A 174 -19.53 20.47 -37.94
CA GLU A 174 -20.08 21.17 -36.79
C GLU A 174 -20.12 20.24 -35.57
N ILE A 175 -19.56 20.73 -34.46
CA ILE A 175 -19.50 19.97 -33.22
C ILE A 175 -20.76 20.19 -32.40
N ASP A 176 -21.44 19.10 -32.10
CA ASP A 176 -22.51 19.08 -31.11
C ASP A 176 -21.93 19.08 -29.68
N GLU A 177 -21.75 20.29 -29.14
CA GLU A 177 -21.29 20.49 -27.77
C GLU A 177 -22.21 19.88 -26.71
N ALA A 178 -23.52 19.79 -26.98
CA ALA A 178 -24.46 19.21 -26.03
C ALA A 178 -24.23 17.71 -25.90
N SER A 179 -24.03 17.02 -27.04
CA SER A 179 -23.66 15.61 -27.07
C SER A 179 -22.33 15.35 -26.35
N ILE A 180 -21.29 16.17 -26.58
CA ILE A 180 -20.00 16.02 -25.89
C ILE A 180 -20.14 16.18 -24.37
N ARG A 181 -20.89 17.19 -23.91
CA ARG A 181 -21.13 17.38 -22.47
C ARG A 181 -21.90 16.22 -21.85
N GLN A 182 -22.83 15.64 -22.60
CA GLN A 182 -23.57 14.45 -22.16
C GLN A 182 -22.63 13.24 -22.05
N GLN A 183 -21.76 13.02 -23.04
CA GLN A 183 -20.75 11.96 -22.99
C GLN A 183 -19.79 12.15 -21.81
N TYR A 184 -19.31 13.37 -21.58
CA TYR A 184 -18.49 13.70 -20.41
C TYR A 184 -19.22 13.37 -19.11
N ALA A 185 -20.48 13.75 -18.95
CA ALA A 185 -21.23 13.49 -17.71
C ALA A 185 -21.38 11.97 -17.43
N ILE A 186 -21.56 11.17 -18.49
CA ILE A 186 -21.61 9.71 -18.39
C ILE A 186 -20.23 9.17 -17.97
N ALA A 187 -19.17 9.60 -18.65
CA ALA A 187 -17.81 9.15 -18.38
C ALA A 187 -17.30 9.61 -16.99
N GLU A 188 -17.65 10.80 -16.54
CA GLU A 188 -17.33 11.34 -15.21
C GLU A 188 -18.00 10.52 -14.10
N LYS A 189 -19.29 10.19 -14.27
CA LYS A 189 -20.01 9.35 -13.30
C LYS A 189 -19.39 7.96 -13.21
N GLU A 190 -19.07 7.39 -14.35
CA GLU A 190 -18.48 6.06 -14.48
C GLU A 190 -17.03 6.01 -13.94
N CYS A 191 -16.26 7.09 -14.12
CA CYS A 191 -14.95 7.29 -13.52
C CYS A 191 -15.03 7.37 -12.00
N SER A 192 -15.95 8.18 -11.49
CA SER A 192 -16.17 8.36 -10.04
C SER A 192 -16.59 7.04 -9.39
N PHE A 193 -17.47 6.29 -10.04
CA PHE A 193 -17.89 4.97 -9.57
C PHE A 193 -16.70 3.99 -9.45
N ARG A 194 -15.79 3.94 -10.44
CA ARG A 194 -14.59 3.09 -10.36
C ARG A 194 -13.63 3.52 -9.27
N ILE A 195 -13.43 4.82 -9.08
CA ILE A 195 -12.59 5.35 -7.99
C ILE A 195 -13.18 4.98 -6.63
N GLU A 196 -14.49 5.13 -6.44
CA GLU A 196 -15.19 4.69 -5.23
C GLU A 196 -15.05 3.19 -5.00
N TYR A 197 -15.17 2.37 -6.05
CA TYR A 197 -15.00 0.94 -5.91
C TYR A 197 -13.55 0.56 -5.52
N LEU A 198 -12.55 1.22 -6.09
CA LEU A 198 -11.15 1.07 -5.66
C LEU A 198 -10.98 1.46 -4.19
N HIS A 199 -11.59 2.56 -3.72
CA HIS A 199 -11.55 2.95 -2.31
C HIS A 199 -12.15 1.88 -1.40
N ASP A 200 -13.31 1.34 -1.76
CA ASP A 200 -13.98 0.31 -0.97
C ASP A 200 -13.19 -0.99 -0.94
N LEU A 201 -12.56 -1.36 -2.07
CA LEU A 201 -11.67 -2.51 -2.14
C LEU A 201 -10.46 -2.33 -1.21
N VAL A 202 -9.77 -1.19 -1.27
CA VAL A 202 -8.64 -0.88 -0.37
C VAL A 202 -9.08 -0.84 1.09
N LYS A 203 -10.26 -0.30 1.39
CA LYS A 203 -10.83 -0.30 2.74
C LYS A 203 -11.10 -1.72 3.24
N SER A 204 -11.61 -2.61 2.38
CA SER A 204 -11.85 -4.02 2.72
C SER A 204 -10.53 -4.75 3.03
N LEU A 205 -9.48 -4.50 2.25
CA LEU A 205 -8.14 -5.05 2.45
C LEU A 205 -7.52 -4.63 3.79
N ARG A 206 -7.75 -3.37 4.18
CA ARG A 206 -7.30 -2.86 5.48
C ARG A 206 -8.16 -3.36 6.65
N ALA A 207 -9.45 -3.58 6.44
CA ALA A 207 -10.33 -4.14 7.49
C ALA A 207 -9.96 -5.59 7.83
N GLY A 208 -9.55 -6.37 6.83
CA GLY A 208 -9.00 -7.73 7.02
C GLY A 208 -7.75 -7.78 7.90
N PHE A 209 -7.03 -6.66 8.07
CA PHE A 209 -5.85 -6.56 8.95
C PHE A 209 -6.19 -6.44 10.44
N ARG A 210 -7.41 -6.03 10.81
CA ARG A 210 -7.80 -5.83 12.23
C ARG A 210 -8.34 -7.09 12.92
N LYS A 211 -8.46 -8.20 12.19
CA LYS A 211 -8.87 -9.50 12.73
C LYS A 211 -7.65 -10.40 12.87
#